data_AF-B0CZ42-F1
#
_entry.id   AF-B0CZ42-F1
#
_cell.length_a   1.000
_cell.length_b   1.000
_cell.length_c   1.000
_cell.angle_alpha   90.00
_cell.angle_beta   90.00
_cell.angle_gamma   90.00
#
_symmetry.space_group_name_H-M   'P 1'
#
loop_
_entity.id
_entity.type
_entity.pdbx_description
1 polymer ?
#
loop_
_entity_poly.entity_id
_entity_poly.type
_entity_poly.pdbx_seq_one_letter_code
_entity_poly.pdbx_strand_id
1 'polypeptide(L)' 'MRSKENKSDTDFPPKPPSKKLIHKIISGFCEDTLPSKLLESGCTVCGQLTKLLDMLKQSDTSSNLEEIYEE' A
#
# COMPACT_ATOMS: atom_id res chain seq x y z
N MET A 1 -40.92 16.61 -25.42
CA MET A 1 -40.99 16.75 -23.95
C MET A 1 -39.68 16.23 -23.37
N ARG A 2 -38.91 17.06 -22.67
CA ARG A 2 -37.60 16.69 -22.11
C ARG A 2 -37.82 16.15 -20.69
N SER A 3 -37.44 14.90 -20.48
CA SER A 3 -37.53 14.23 -19.18
C SER A 3 -36.74 15.02 -18.13
N LYS A 4 -37.33 15.20 -16.93
CA LYS A 4 -36.66 15.84 -15.80
C LYS A 4 -35.56 14.90 -15.29
N GLU A 5 -34.31 15.30 -15.39
CA GLU A 5 -33.21 14.60 -14.71
C GLU A 5 -33.44 14.67 -13.20
N ASN A 6 -33.38 13.52 -12.53
CA ASN A 6 -33.33 13.44 -11.07
C ASN A 6 -31.99 14.06 -10.64
N LYS A 7 -32.02 15.31 -10.18
CA LYS A 7 -30.85 16.00 -9.63
C LYS A 7 -30.42 15.24 -8.37
N SER A 8 -29.50 14.28 -8.52
CA SER A 8 -28.76 13.76 -7.39
C SER A 8 -28.10 14.96 -6.73
N ASP A 9 -28.28 15.06 -5.42
CA ASP A 9 -27.82 16.16 -4.56
C ASP A 9 -26.29 16.14 -4.44
N THR A 10 -25.59 16.28 -5.56
CA THR A 10 -24.15 16.48 -5.66
C THR A 10 -23.91 17.98 -5.68
N ASP A 11 -24.31 18.65 -4.60
CA ASP A 11 -24.00 20.06 -4.43
C ASP A 11 -22.49 20.23 -4.43
N PHE A 12 -22.00 21.07 -5.34
CA PHE A 12 -20.60 21.46 -5.42
C PHE A 12 -20.45 22.87 -4.84
N PRO A 13 -19.49 23.10 -3.93
CA PRO A 13 -18.56 22.10 -3.41
C PRO A 13 -19.27 21.12 -2.47
N PRO A 14 -18.76 19.87 -2.40
CA PRO A 14 -19.27 18.91 -1.44
C PRO A 14 -19.17 19.47 -0.03
N LYS A 15 -20.10 19.04 0.82
CA LYS A 15 -20.06 19.39 2.25
C LYS A 15 -18.72 18.94 2.85
N PRO A 16 -18.12 19.73 3.74
CA PRO A 16 -16.89 19.34 4.42
C PRO A 16 -17.01 17.98 5.10
N PRO A 17 -15.94 17.15 5.09
CA PRO A 17 -15.96 15.86 5.77
C PRO A 17 -16.12 16.05 7.29
N SER A 18 -16.72 15.07 7.95
CA SER A 18 -16.84 15.08 9.41
C SER A 18 -15.47 15.04 10.10
N LYS A 19 -15.35 15.66 11.28
CA LYS A 19 -14.11 15.60 12.09
C LYS A 19 -13.65 14.16 12.35
N LYS A 20 -14.60 13.24 12.58
CA LYS A 20 -14.32 11.80 12.77
C LYS A 20 -13.67 11.19 11.54
N LEU A 21 -14.16 11.52 10.34
CA LEU A 21 -13.59 11.02 9.09
C LEU A 21 -12.18 11.59 8.86
N ILE A 22 -11.99 12.89 9.07
CA ILE A 22 -10.68 13.54 8.97
C ILE A 22 -9.68 12.85 9.91
N HIS A 23 -10.03 12.68 11.18
CA HIS A 23 -9.19 11.99 12.16
C HIS A 23 -8.86 10.56 11.72
N LYS A 24 -9.86 9.80 11.26
CA LYS A 24 -9.64 8.41 10.77
C LYS A 24 -8.64 8.37 9.62
N ILE A 25 -8.75 9.28 8.66
CA ILE A 25 -7.84 9.37 7.51
C ILE A 25 -6.41 9.65 7.99
N ILE A 26 -6.25 10.65 8.86
CA ILE A 26 -4.93 11.03 9.37
C ILE A 26 -4.30 9.89 10.19
N SER A 27 -5.05 9.31 11.13
CA SER A 27 -4.55 8.21 11.96
C SER A 27 -4.16 6.99 11.12
N GLY A 28 -5.02 6.58 10.18
CA GLY A 28 -4.71 5.45 9.30
C GLY A 28 -3.45 5.70 8.46
N PHE A 29 -3.29 6.91 7.91
CA PHE A 29 -2.06 7.27 7.20
C PHE A 29 -0.82 7.16 8.09
N CYS A 30 -0.87 7.71 9.32
CA CYS A 30 0.25 7.60 10.26
C CYS A 30 0.55 6.15 10.64
N GLU A 31 -0.47 5.32 10.82
CA GLU A 31 -0.32 3.90 11.15
C GLU A 31 0.31 3.11 10.01
N ASP A 32 -0.03 3.41 8.76
CA ASP A 32 0.50 2.72 7.57
C ASP A 32 1.89 3.22 7.19
N THR A 33 2.25 4.44 7.62
CA THR A 33 3.57 5.04 7.40
C THR A 33 4.57 4.77 8.53
N LEU A 34 4.23 3.89 9.48
CA LEU A 34 5.18 3.47 10.50
C LEU A 34 6.42 2.81 9.85
N PRO A 35 7.64 3.08 10.33
CA PRO A 35 8.86 2.49 9.76
C PRO A 35 8.81 0.96 9.71
N SER A 36 8.18 0.31 10.69
CA SER A 36 8.00 -1.15 10.72
C SER A 36 7.13 -1.70 9.58
N LYS A 37 6.31 -0.87 8.94
CA LYS A 37 5.43 -1.25 7.81
C LYS A 37 5.90 -0.71 6.46
N LEU A 38 6.72 0.35 6.47
CA LEU A 38 7.29 0.97 5.27
C LEU A 38 8.71 0.51 4.94
N LEU A 39 9.40 -0.17 5.84
CA LEU A 39 10.76 -0.63 5.56
C LEU A 39 10.71 -1.60 4.38
N GLU A 40 11.37 -1.22 3.30
CA GLU A 40 11.50 -2.02 2.08
C GLU A 40 12.91 -2.60 2.01
N SER A 41 13.03 -3.80 1.45
CA SER A 41 14.31 -4.42 1.14
C SER A 41 14.23 -5.05 -0.25
N GLY A 42 15.37 -5.18 -0.92
CA GLY A 42 15.47 -5.88 -2.19
C GLY A 42 15.48 -7.39 -1.97
N CYS A 43 14.77 -8.13 -2.80
CA CYS A 43 14.96 -9.58 -2.91
C CYS A 43 16.40 -9.87 -3.38
N THR A 44 17.13 -10.74 -2.68
CA THR A 44 18.51 -11.06 -3.05
C THR A 44 18.63 -11.77 -4.41
N VAL A 45 17.56 -12.39 -4.89
CA VAL A 45 17.56 -13.10 -6.20
C VAL A 45 17.29 -12.15 -7.36
N CYS A 46 16.22 -11.34 -7.28
CA CYS A 46 15.77 -10.51 -8.40
C CYS A 46 15.94 -9.00 -8.19
N GLY A 47 16.38 -8.57 -7.01
CA GLY A 47 16.56 -7.15 -6.66
C GLY A 47 15.27 -6.35 -6.48
N GLN A 48 14.09 -6.97 -6.63
CA GLN A 48 12.82 -6.26 -6.51
C GLN A 48 12.62 -5.76 -5.07
N LEU A 49 12.33 -4.46 -4.94
CA LEU A 49 11.93 -3.88 -3.66
C LEU A 49 10.57 -4.44 -3.24
N THR A 50 10.50 -4.94 -2.01
CA THR A 50 9.29 -5.47 -1.39
C THR A 50 9.28 -5.03 0.07
N LYS A 51 8.08 -4.90 0.66
CA LYS A 51 7.96 -4.62 2.09
C LYS A 51 8.67 -5.71 2.87
N LEU A 52 9.48 -5.31 3.85
CA LEU A 52 10.24 -6.26 4.66
C LEU A 52 9.34 -7.29 5.36
N LEU A 53 8.12 -6.89 5.75
CA LEU A 53 7.11 -7.78 6.35
C LEU A 53 6.64 -8.91 5.41
N ASP A 54 6.73 -8.69 4.10
CA ASP A 54 6.31 -9.65 3.08
C ASP A 54 7.50 -10.52 2.59
N MET A 55 8.70 -10.32 3.15
CA MET A 55 9.92 -11.06 2.79
C MET A 55 10.24 -12.17 3.79
N LEU A 56 10.75 -13.30 3.27
CA LEU A 56 11.38 -14.33 4.08
C LEU A 56 12.89 -14.07 4.17
N LYS A 57 13.49 -14.34 5.34
CA LYS A 57 14.95 -14.32 5.45
C LYS A 57 15.53 -15.50 4.70
N GLN A 58 16.68 -15.30 4.06
CA GLN A 58 17.37 -16.37 3.33
C GLN A 58 17.75 -17.56 4.24
N SER A 59 18.11 -17.30 5.50
CA SER A 59 18.36 -18.34 6.51
C SER A 59 17.17 -19.25 6.77
N ASP A 60 15.96 -18.75 6.51
CA ASP A 60 14.70 -19.43 6.83
C ASP A 60 14.20 -20.25 5.62
N THR A 61 14.91 -20.18 4.48
CA THR A 61 14.61 -20.92 3.26
C THR A 61 15.59 -22.08 3.07
N SER A 62 15.09 -23.29 2.80
CA SER A 62 15.90 -24.49 2.56
C SER A 62 16.47 -24.60 1.13
N SER A 63 16.28 -23.56 0.31
CA SER A 63 16.68 -23.56 -1.10
C SER A 63 18.17 -23.31 -1.26
N ASN A 64 18.88 -24.31 -1.79
CA ASN A 64 20.27 -24.21 -2.21
C ASN A 64 20.32 -23.39 -3.51
N LEU A 65 20.67 -22.11 -3.43
CA LEU A 65 20.98 -21.28 -4.59
C LEU A 65 22.44 -21.59 -4.97
N GLU A 66 22.65 -22.68 -5.68
CA GLU A 66 23.96 -22.96 -6.29
C GLU A 66 24.20 -21.92 -7.39
N GLU A 67 25.35 -21.23 -7.33
CA GLU A 67 25.80 -20.32 -8.38
C GLU A 67 25.95 -21.13 -9.68
N ILE A 68 25.06 -20.90 -10.64
CA ILE A 68 25.21 -21.42 -11.99
C ILE A 68 26.28 -20.56 -12.67
N TYR A 69 27.56 -20.88 -12.44
CA TYR A 69 28.63 -20.40 -13.30
C TYR A 69 28.54 -21.16 -14.63
N GLU A 70 28.07 -20.49 -15.68
CA GLU A 70 28.31 -20.95 -17.06
C GLU A 70 29.66 -20.36 -17.54
N GLU A 71 30.52 -21.25 -18.05
CA GLU A 71 31.87 -20.98 -18.60
C GLU A 71 31.87 -20.04 -19.81
#